data_AF-A0A8T4SW12-F1
#
_entry.id   AF-A0A8T4SW12-F1
#
_cell.length_a   1.000
_cell.length_b   1.000
_cell.length_c   1.000
_cell.angle_alpha   90.00
_cell.angle_beta   90.00
_cell.angle_gamma   90.00
#
_symmetry.space_group_name_H-M   'P 1'
#
loop_
_entity.id
_entity.type
_entity.pdbx_description
1 polymer ?
#
loop_
_entity_poly.entity_id
_entity_poly.type
_entity_poly.pdbx_seq_one_letter_code
_entity_poly.pdbx_strand_id
1 'polypeptide(L)'
;METENKSRISKLKEGLKYHLVDSTALLTSSTPVYAAMEVGIVGMSDQVSLGSRLAGAVITYGGIGWAFAKGRDLSRRFFSITDKTRERIQTLHDSLYTAVFNGVMTPPLYLAMGADTNQAIFGGLSAAALSIPMGPVLGYSVDVARDMTGLRTCERPSYPKLARRQRPSVKKGLAALLLAGSIVATAGVYALTPDENPQVIETPKSK
;
A
#
# COMPACT_ATOMS: atom_id res chain seq x y z
N MET A 1 -20.27 -24.99 -23.18
CA MET A 1 -18.82 -24.98 -22.86
C MET A 1 -18.15 -23.65 -23.24
N GLU A 2 -18.39 -23.10 -24.43
CA GLU A 2 -17.75 -21.83 -24.87
C GLU A 2 -18.19 -20.59 -24.03
N THR A 3 -19.46 -20.51 -23.65
CA THR A 3 -20.01 -19.42 -22.83
C THR A 3 -19.41 -19.39 -21.42
N GLU A 4 -19.21 -20.56 -20.82
CA GLU A 4 -18.59 -20.70 -19.50
C GLU A 4 -17.12 -20.27 -19.51
N ASN A 5 -16.37 -20.65 -20.55
CA ASN A 5 -14.96 -20.28 -20.68
C ASN A 5 -14.78 -18.77 -20.85
N LYS A 6 -15.60 -18.13 -21.71
CA LYS A 6 -15.61 -16.66 -21.87
C LYS A 6 -15.89 -15.92 -20.55
N SER A 7 -16.82 -16.45 -19.74
CA SER A 7 -17.15 -15.89 -18.42
C SER A 7 -15.97 -15.98 -17.44
N ARG A 8 -15.29 -17.14 -17.37
CA ARG A 8 -14.12 -17.35 -16.50
C ARG A 8 -12.97 -16.41 -16.86
N ILE A 9 -12.64 -16.27 -18.15
CA ILE A 9 -11.58 -15.38 -18.64
C ILE A 9 -11.89 -13.92 -18.30
N SER A 10 -13.15 -13.48 -18.47
CA SER A 10 -13.58 -12.13 -18.12
C SER A 10 -13.37 -11.82 -16.64
N LYS A 11 -13.79 -12.73 -15.75
CA LYS A 11 -13.60 -12.59 -14.30
C LYS A 11 -12.12 -12.54 -13.90
N LEU A 12 -11.28 -13.37 -14.52
CA LEU A 12 -9.84 -13.38 -14.26
C LEU A 12 -9.18 -12.07 -14.71
N LYS A 13 -9.56 -11.56 -15.89
CA LYS A 13 -9.09 -10.27 -16.40
C LYS A 13 -9.50 -9.12 -15.49
N GLU A 14 -10.72 -9.12 -14.98
CA GLU A 14 -11.18 -8.12 -14.02
C GLU A 14 -10.42 -8.23 -12.70
N GLY A 15 -10.26 -9.43 -12.16
CA GLY A 15 -9.47 -9.69 -10.94
C GLY A 15 -8.04 -9.17 -11.05
N LEU A 16 -7.37 -9.42 -12.18
CA LEU A 16 -6.03 -8.93 -12.46
C LEU A 16 -5.97 -7.39 -12.51
N LYS A 17 -6.97 -6.74 -13.12
CA LYS A 17 -7.03 -5.26 -13.12
C LYS A 17 -7.15 -4.71 -11.71
N TYR A 18 -8.02 -5.28 -10.88
CA TYR A 18 -8.13 -4.89 -9.47
C TYR A 18 -6.81 -5.10 -8.73
N HIS A 19 -6.16 -6.26 -8.90
CA HIS A 19 -4.84 -6.53 -8.29
C HIS A 19 -3.81 -5.46 -8.65
N LEU A 20 -3.65 -5.17 -9.94
CA LEU A 20 -2.67 -4.17 -10.40
C LEU A 20 -2.99 -2.77 -9.87
N VAL A 21 -4.25 -2.34 -9.94
CA VAL A 21 -4.66 -1.00 -9.48
C VAL A 21 -4.52 -0.87 -7.97
N ASP A 22 -4.96 -1.88 -7.21
CA ASP A 22 -4.92 -1.86 -5.75
C ASP A 22 -3.47 -1.88 -5.24
N SER A 23 -2.62 -2.77 -5.78
CA SER A 23 -1.21 -2.83 -5.43
C SER A 23 -0.46 -1.55 -5.80
N THR A 24 -0.74 -0.98 -6.99
CA THR A 24 -0.16 0.31 -7.40
C THR A 24 -0.57 1.41 -6.44
N ALA A 25 -1.84 1.49 -6.05
CA ALA A 25 -2.35 2.52 -5.15
C ALA A 25 -1.72 2.46 -3.75
N LEU A 26 -1.55 1.24 -3.22
CA LEU A 26 -0.89 1.03 -1.93
C LEU A 26 0.57 1.52 -1.98
N LEU A 27 1.34 1.14 -3.01
CA LEU A 27 2.73 1.56 -3.14
C LEU A 27 2.85 3.07 -3.40
N THR A 28 2.03 3.60 -4.31
CA THR A 28 2.03 5.04 -4.64
C THR A 28 1.85 5.91 -3.40
N SER A 29 0.98 5.50 -2.48
CA SER A 29 0.69 6.29 -1.27
C SER A 29 1.65 6.00 -0.12
N SER A 30 2.20 4.79 -0.03
CA SER A 30 3.02 4.36 1.11
C SER A 30 4.51 4.54 0.91
N THR A 31 5.04 4.29 -0.28
CA THR A 31 6.48 4.30 -0.57
C THR A 31 7.17 5.61 -0.17
N PRO A 32 6.71 6.80 -0.58
CA PRO A 32 7.37 8.05 -0.18
C PRO A 32 7.31 8.30 1.32
N VAL A 33 6.21 7.94 1.99
CA VAL A 33 6.05 8.11 3.44
C VAL A 33 7.01 7.22 4.20
N TYR A 34 7.10 5.94 3.81
CA TYR A 34 8.01 5.01 4.46
C TYR A 34 9.47 5.33 4.17
N ALA A 35 9.82 5.75 2.95
CA ALA A 35 11.18 6.20 2.65
C ALA A 35 11.58 7.37 3.57
N ALA A 36 10.71 8.37 3.71
CA ALA A 36 10.96 9.52 4.58
C ALA A 36 11.12 9.12 6.05
N MET A 37 10.31 8.18 6.54
CA MET A 37 10.43 7.65 7.88
C MET A 37 11.74 6.86 8.09
N GLU A 38 12.04 5.94 7.17
CA GLU A 38 13.21 5.05 7.28
C GLU A 38 14.51 5.83 7.28
N VAL A 39 14.69 6.76 6.33
CA VAL A 39 15.93 7.51 6.24
C VAL A 39 15.93 8.70 7.19
N GLY A 40 14.85 9.50 7.21
CA GLY A 40 14.82 10.75 7.96
C GLY A 40 14.56 10.62 9.47
N ILE A 41 13.94 9.52 9.93
CA ILE A 41 13.59 9.33 11.35
C ILE A 41 14.35 8.14 11.94
N VAL A 42 14.37 7.01 11.24
CA VAL A 42 15.02 5.78 11.74
C VAL A 42 16.53 5.80 11.49
N GLY A 43 17.00 6.57 10.52
CA GLY A 43 18.42 6.66 10.17
C GLY A 43 18.93 5.43 9.40
N MET A 44 18.06 4.75 8.65
CA MET A 44 18.51 3.72 7.71
C MET A 44 19.27 4.36 6.54
N SER A 45 20.29 3.67 6.00
CA SER A 45 20.94 4.13 4.78
C SER A 45 20.01 4.03 3.57
N ASP A 46 20.28 4.84 2.53
CA ASP A 46 19.48 4.87 1.31
C ASP A 46 19.40 3.50 0.66
N GLN A 47 20.51 2.76 0.62
CA GLN A 47 20.57 1.42 0.04
C GLN A 47 19.66 0.42 0.79
N VAL A 48 19.66 0.45 2.12
CA VAL A 48 18.82 -0.44 2.95
C VAL A 48 17.34 -0.09 2.76
N SER A 49 17.01 1.21 2.78
CA SER A 49 15.63 1.65 2.55
C SER A 49 15.15 1.29 1.14
N LEU A 50 15.93 1.56 0.09
CA LEU A 50 15.60 1.19 -1.30
C LEU A 50 15.38 -0.32 -1.44
N GLY A 51 16.26 -1.13 -0.84
CA GLY A 51 16.11 -2.58 -0.79
C GLY A 51 14.79 -2.99 -0.11
N SER A 52 14.45 -2.36 1.02
CA SER A 52 13.20 -2.61 1.75
C SER A 52 11.97 -2.26 0.90
N ARG A 53 12.00 -1.11 0.20
CA ARG A 53 10.89 -0.66 -0.66
C ARG A 53 10.70 -1.58 -1.86
N LEU A 54 11.79 -2.04 -2.46
CA LEU A 54 11.74 -2.99 -3.58
C LEU A 54 11.17 -4.34 -3.13
N ALA A 55 11.64 -4.87 -2.00
CA ALA A 55 11.09 -6.10 -1.42
C ALA A 55 9.60 -5.96 -1.09
N GLY A 56 9.21 -4.84 -0.47
CA GLY A 56 7.82 -4.52 -0.20
C GLY A 56 6.96 -4.43 -1.46
N ALA A 57 7.49 -3.85 -2.54
CA ALA A 57 6.81 -3.79 -3.84
C ALA A 57 6.62 -5.19 -4.44
N VAL A 58 7.65 -6.03 -4.44
CA VAL A 58 7.58 -7.42 -4.91
C VAL A 58 6.51 -8.19 -4.15
N ILE A 59 6.50 -8.11 -2.83
CA ILE A 59 5.52 -8.79 -1.97
C ILE A 59 4.09 -8.26 -2.24
N THR A 60 3.93 -6.95 -2.39
CA THR A 60 2.64 -6.31 -2.65
C THR A 60 2.07 -6.78 -4.00
N TYR A 61 2.89 -6.80 -5.05
CA TYR A 61 2.50 -7.35 -6.36
C TYR A 61 2.43 -8.88 -6.40
N GLY A 62 3.10 -9.57 -5.47
CA GLY A 62 3.01 -11.02 -5.28
C GLY A 62 1.65 -11.50 -4.77
N GLY A 63 0.78 -10.58 -4.32
CA GLY A 63 -0.61 -10.87 -3.98
C GLY A 63 -1.10 -10.20 -2.71
N ILE A 64 -0.19 -9.71 -1.85
CA ILE A 64 -0.58 -9.09 -0.59
C ILE A 64 -1.42 -7.83 -0.81
N GLY A 65 -1.13 -7.04 -1.84
CA GLY A 65 -1.93 -5.83 -2.14
C GLY A 65 -3.39 -6.16 -2.48
N TRP A 66 -3.62 -7.20 -3.28
CA TRP A 66 -4.96 -7.70 -3.56
C TRP A 66 -5.63 -8.31 -2.33
N ALA A 67 -4.90 -9.10 -1.54
CA ALA A 67 -5.42 -9.70 -0.32
C ALA A 67 -5.88 -8.61 0.68
N PHE A 68 -5.07 -7.56 0.85
CA PHE A 68 -5.41 -6.39 1.64
C PHE A 68 -6.69 -5.71 1.12
N ALA A 69 -6.73 -5.34 -0.15
CA ALA A 69 -7.84 -4.57 -0.70
C ALA A 69 -9.16 -5.37 -0.70
N LYS A 70 -9.10 -6.66 -1.04
CA LYS A 70 -10.27 -7.56 -0.98
C LYS A 70 -10.71 -7.85 0.45
N GLY A 71 -9.77 -8.13 1.35
CA GLY A 71 -10.08 -8.35 2.76
C GLY A 71 -10.73 -7.11 3.39
N ARG A 72 -10.27 -5.91 3.03
CA ARG A 72 -10.86 -4.64 3.48
C ARG A 72 -12.28 -4.48 2.95
N ASP A 73 -12.50 -4.73 1.66
CA ASP A 73 -13.83 -4.66 1.07
C ASP A 73 -14.81 -5.65 1.72
N LEU A 74 -14.36 -6.87 2.00
CA LEU A 74 -15.14 -7.88 2.72
C LEU A 74 -15.44 -7.43 4.16
N SER A 75 -14.45 -6.90 4.86
CA SER A 75 -14.61 -6.37 6.22
C SER A 75 -15.63 -5.23 6.24
N ARG A 76 -15.57 -4.27 5.31
CA ARG A 76 -16.57 -3.20 5.19
C ARG A 76 -17.97 -3.73 5.00
N ARG A 77 -18.15 -4.74 4.13
CA ARG A 77 -19.44 -5.38 3.92
C ARG A 77 -19.95 -6.06 5.19
N PHE A 78 -19.08 -6.78 5.89
CA PHE A 78 -19.42 -7.47 7.13
C PHE A 78 -19.88 -6.48 8.23
N PHE A 79 -19.21 -5.34 8.36
CA PHE A 79 -19.55 -4.29 9.33
C PHE A 79 -20.58 -3.28 8.81
N SER A 80 -21.22 -3.53 7.65
CA SER A 80 -22.17 -2.61 7.01
C SER A 80 -21.62 -1.17 6.84
N ILE A 81 -20.32 -1.04 6.58
CA ILE A 81 -19.69 0.24 6.26
C ILE A 81 -19.93 0.51 4.78
N THR A 82 -20.81 1.48 4.54
CA THR A 82 -21.26 1.87 3.21
C THR A 82 -20.85 3.29 2.90
N ASP A 83 -21.17 3.73 1.70
CA ASP A 83 -20.84 5.05 1.20
C ASP A 83 -21.64 6.17 1.89
N LYS A 84 -22.74 5.80 2.57
CA LYS A 84 -23.52 6.69 3.43
C LYS A 84 -22.94 6.79 4.85
N THR A 85 -22.03 5.90 5.22
CA THR A 85 -21.38 5.91 6.53
C THR A 85 -20.49 7.14 6.66
N ARG A 86 -20.51 7.78 7.84
CA ARG A 86 -19.72 8.99 8.11
C ARG A 86 -18.23 8.74 7.86
N GLU A 87 -17.53 9.71 7.28
CA GLU A 87 -16.10 9.59 6.95
C GLU A 87 -15.23 9.19 8.15
N ARG A 88 -15.53 9.69 9.35
CA ARG A 88 -14.82 9.33 10.58
C ARG A 88 -14.90 7.83 10.90
N ILE A 89 -16.03 7.19 10.61
CA ILE A 89 -16.22 5.76 10.84
C ILE A 89 -15.47 4.96 9.77
N GLN A 90 -15.50 5.40 8.51
CA GLN A 90 -14.71 4.79 7.45
C GLN A 90 -13.20 4.89 7.74
N THR A 91 -12.75 6.06 8.21
CA THR A 91 -11.37 6.32 8.66
C THR A 91 -10.97 5.38 9.79
N LEU A 92 -11.79 5.30 10.85
CA LEU A 92 -11.53 4.40 11.97
C LEU A 92 -11.46 2.93 11.54
N HIS A 93 -12.38 2.50 10.67
CA HIS A 93 -12.35 1.15 10.12
C HIS A 93 -11.08 0.90 9.31
N ASP A 94 -10.70 1.84 8.44
CA ASP A 94 -9.48 1.71 7.65
C ASP A 94 -8.23 1.64 8.54
N SER A 95 -8.14 2.45 9.59
CA SER A 95 -7.09 2.38 10.61
C SER A 95 -7.04 1.01 11.29
N LEU A 96 -8.17 0.54 11.83
CA LEU A 96 -8.24 -0.73 12.55
C LEU A 96 -7.98 -1.93 11.65
N TYR A 97 -8.58 -1.96 10.46
CA TYR A 97 -8.38 -3.01 9.48
C TYR A 97 -6.90 -3.09 9.08
N THR A 98 -6.27 -1.95 8.80
CA THR A 98 -4.87 -1.91 8.38
C THR A 98 -3.94 -2.33 9.52
N ALA A 99 -4.22 -1.90 10.75
CA ALA A 99 -3.46 -2.32 11.93
C ALA A 99 -3.55 -3.83 12.18
N VAL A 100 -4.76 -4.40 12.13
CA VAL A 100 -4.96 -5.85 12.28
C VAL A 100 -4.31 -6.63 11.14
N PHE A 101 -4.50 -6.18 9.89
CA PHE A 101 -3.91 -6.83 8.73
C PHE A 101 -2.38 -6.89 8.85
N ASN A 102 -1.73 -5.76 9.14
CA ASN A 102 -0.27 -5.74 9.30
C ASN A 102 0.20 -6.48 10.56
N GLY A 103 -0.55 -6.41 11.66
CA GLY A 103 -0.23 -7.17 12.88
C GLY A 103 -0.25 -8.68 12.65
N VAL A 104 -1.11 -9.18 11.75
CA VAL A 104 -1.18 -10.60 11.38
C VAL A 104 -0.16 -10.96 10.30
N MET A 105 0.03 -10.10 9.28
CA MET A 105 0.87 -10.42 8.13
C MET A 105 2.37 -10.17 8.36
N THR A 106 2.73 -9.21 9.21
CA THR A 106 4.15 -8.84 9.41
C THR A 106 4.95 -9.90 10.14
N PRO A 107 4.48 -10.50 11.26
CA PRO A 107 5.26 -11.54 11.95
C PRO A 107 5.66 -12.73 11.06
N PRO A 108 4.77 -13.39 10.30
CA PRO A 108 5.17 -14.50 9.44
C PRO A 108 6.10 -14.06 8.31
N LEU A 109 5.99 -12.83 7.81
CA LEU A 109 6.94 -12.29 6.84
C LEU A 109 8.33 -12.13 7.47
N TYR A 110 8.43 -11.60 8.70
CA TYR A 110 9.71 -11.44 9.39
C TYR A 110 10.35 -12.79 9.71
N LEU A 111 9.56 -13.76 10.17
CA LEU A 111 10.04 -15.13 10.39
C LEU A 111 10.54 -15.77 9.08
N ALA A 112 9.82 -15.59 7.97
CA ALA A 112 10.25 -16.09 6.66
C ALA A 112 11.55 -15.43 6.16
N MET A 113 11.88 -14.23 6.65
CA MET A 113 13.12 -13.52 6.37
C MET A 113 14.25 -13.86 7.37
N GLY A 114 14.01 -14.78 8.31
CA GLY A 114 15.01 -15.27 9.26
C GLY A 114 15.08 -14.50 10.59
N ALA A 115 14.10 -13.63 10.89
CA ALA A 115 14.00 -12.99 12.19
C ALA A 115 13.64 -14.00 13.29
N ASP A 116 14.04 -13.73 14.54
CA ASP A 116 13.57 -14.51 15.68
C ASP A 116 12.13 -14.16 16.09
N THR A 117 11.51 -15.00 16.93
CA THR A 117 10.11 -14.83 17.36
C THR A 117 9.86 -13.48 18.06
N ASN A 118 10.81 -13.00 18.86
CA ASN A 118 10.65 -11.72 19.55
C ASN A 118 10.71 -10.56 18.54
N GLN A 119 11.68 -10.57 17.63
CA GLN A 119 11.80 -9.59 16.54
C GLN A 119 10.54 -9.58 15.67
N ALA A 120 10.00 -10.76 15.33
CA ALA A 120 8.77 -10.87 14.55
C ALA A 120 7.55 -10.28 15.29
N ILE A 121 7.41 -10.56 16.59
CA ILE A 121 6.33 -10.01 17.42
C ILE A 121 6.45 -8.49 17.56
N PHE A 122 7.62 -7.99 17.98
CA PHE A 122 7.84 -6.54 18.15
C PHE A 122 7.73 -5.79 16.82
N GLY A 123 8.25 -6.38 15.74
CA GLY A 123 8.08 -5.87 14.38
C GLY A 123 6.62 -5.78 13.97
N GLY A 124 5.83 -6.84 14.23
CA GLY A 124 4.40 -6.85 13.97
C GLY A 124 3.62 -5.80 14.76
N LEU A 125 3.91 -5.64 16.05
CA LEU A 125 3.28 -4.61 16.89
C LEU A 125 3.62 -3.19 16.41
N SER A 126 4.88 -2.96 16.03
CA SER A 126 5.33 -1.66 15.52
C SER A 126 4.69 -1.35 14.17
N ALA A 127 4.62 -2.34 13.28
CA ALA A 127 3.93 -2.21 12.00
C ALA A 127 2.43 -1.94 12.19
N ALA A 128 1.78 -2.61 13.14
CA ALA A 128 0.38 -2.36 13.48
C ALA A 128 0.17 -0.93 14.03
N ALA A 129 1.06 -0.43 14.88
CA ALA A 129 0.99 0.93 15.40
C ALA A 129 1.13 1.98 14.27
N LEU A 130 2.14 1.83 13.40
CA LEU A 130 2.35 2.69 12.23
C LEU A 130 1.20 2.61 11.21
N SER A 131 0.49 1.48 11.19
CA SER A 131 -0.65 1.26 10.30
C SER A 131 -1.91 2.04 10.71
N ILE A 132 -2.01 2.52 11.96
CA ILE A 132 -3.16 3.31 12.41
C ILE A 132 -3.28 4.63 11.63
N PRO A 133 -2.24 5.49 11.55
CA PRO A 133 -2.30 6.71 10.75
C PRO A 133 -2.26 6.43 9.25
N MET A 134 -1.62 5.34 8.81
CA MET A 134 -1.56 5.00 7.39
C MET A 134 -2.85 4.39 6.85
N GLY A 135 -3.64 3.72 7.68
CA GLY A 135 -4.85 3.02 7.27
C GLY A 135 -5.82 3.90 6.47
N PRO A 136 -6.19 5.10 6.93
CA PRO A 136 -7.03 6.02 6.17
C PRO A 136 -6.42 6.43 4.82
N VAL A 137 -5.10 6.64 4.77
CA VAL A 137 -4.38 7.02 3.54
C VAL A 137 -4.43 5.87 2.53
N LEU A 138 -4.08 4.65 2.94
CA LEU A 138 -4.13 3.45 2.10
C LEU A 138 -5.57 3.14 1.66
N GLY A 139 -6.48 3.24 2.64
CA GLY A 139 -7.92 3.19 2.51
C GLY A 139 -8.42 4.03 1.34
N TYR A 140 -8.15 5.31 1.45
CA TYR A 140 -8.58 6.32 0.50
C TYR A 140 -7.92 6.14 -0.86
N SER A 141 -6.62 5.84 -0.89
CA SER A 141 -5.84 5.68 -2.12
C SER A 141 -6.37 4.55 -3.00
N VAL A 142 -6.71 3.40 -2.41
CA VAL A 142 -7.34 2.29 -3.15
C VAL A 142 -8.68 2.69 -3.75
N ASP A 143 -9.54 3.37 -2.98
CA ASP A 143 -10.86 3.78 -3.46
C ASP A 143 -10.76 4.81 -4.60
N VAL A 144 -9.85 5.78 -4.47
CA VAL A 144 -9.59 6.78 -5.50
C VAL A 144 -8.95 6.17 -6.74
N ALA A 145 -7.98 5.27 -6.61
CA ALA A 145 -7.33 4.63 -7.75
C ALA A 145 -8.31 3.79 -8.57
N ARG A 146 -9.23 3.06 -7.90
CA ARG A 146 -10.29 2.31 -8.57
C ARG A 146 -11.26 3.24 -9.34
N ASP A 147 -11.58 4.41 -8.79
CA ASP A 147 -12.39 5.43 -9.48
C ASP A 147 -11.65 6.01 -10.68
N MET A 148 -10.38 6.34 -10.49
CA MET A 148 -9.58 6.98 -11.51
C MET A 148 -9.31 6.07 -12.71
N THR A 149 -9.24 4.76 -12.47
CA THR A 149 -9.03 3.74 -13.50
C THR A 149 -10.33 3.20 -14.11
N GLY A 150 -11.48 3.58 -13.54
CA GLY A 150 -12.81 3.17 -14.01
C GLY A 150 -13.22 1.77 -13.58
N LEU A 151 -12.61 1.21 -12.53
CA LEU A 151 -13.00 -0.09 -11.98
C LEU A 151 -14.19 -0.01 -11.04
N ARG A 152 -14.26 1.06 -10.23
CA ARG A 152 -15.34 1.29 -9.25
C ARG A 152 -15.42 2.76 -8.90
N THR A 153 -16.62 3.32 -8.81
CA THR A 153 -16.82 4.71 -8.37
C THR A 153 -16.35 4.90 -6.93
N CYS A 154 -15.64 6.00 -6.65
CA CYS A 154 -15.29 6.39 -5.28
C CYS A 154 -16.45 7.18 -4.67
N GLU A 155 -17.12 6.57 -3.70
CA GLU A 155 -18.31 7.15 -3.08
C GLU A 155 -18.05 7.76 -1.69
N ARG A 156 -16.78 7.84 -1.26
CA ARG A 156 -16.42 8.51 -0.01
C ARG A 156 -16.98 9.93 0.06
N PRO A 157 -17.56 10.35 1.20
CA PRO A 157 -18.03 11.72 1.40
C PRO A 157 -16.95 12.78 1.23
N SER A 158 -15.71 12.46 1.62
CA SER A 158 -14.53 13.33 1.51
C SER A 158 -13.99 13.45 0.08
N TYR A 159 -14.39 12.57 -0.85
CA TYR A 159 -13.89 12.59 -2.22
C TYR A 159 -14.39 13.80 -3.00
N PRO A 160 -13.49 14.65 -3.56
CA PRO A 160 -13.90 15.88 -4.23
C PRO A 160 -14.88 15.65 -5.38
N LYS A 161 -16.01 16.37 -5.36
CA LYS A 161 -17.01 16.33 -6.44
C LYS A 161 -16.41 16.67 -7.81
N LEU A 162 -15.41 17.55 -7.84
CA LEU A 162 -14.68 17.92 -9.05
C LEU A 162 -13.94 16.73 -9.66
N ALA A 163 -13.22 15.94 -8.86
CA ALA A 163 -12.52 14.74 -9.32
C ALA A 163 -13.52 13.67 -9.79
N ARG A 164 -14.60 13.46 -9.03
CA ARG A 164 -15.64 12.46 -9.36
C ARG A 164 -16.29 12.70 -10.73
N ARG A 165 -16.52 13.95 -11.11
CA ARG A 165 -17.20 14.36 -12.36
C ARG A 165 -16.28 14.41 -13.59
N GLN A 166 -14.98 14.21 -13.43
CA GLN A 166 -14.05 14.24 -14.57
C GLN A 166 -14.31 13.12 -15.57
N ARG A 167 -13.94 13.37 -16.83
CA ARG A 167 -13.98 12.36 -17.89
C ARG A 167 -13.00 11.20 -17.57
N PRO A 168 -13.27 9.96 -18.00
CA PRO A 168 -12.40 8.82 -17.72
C PRO A 168 -10.94 8.99 -18.17
N SER A 169 -10.68 9.70 -19.27
CA SER A 169 -9.32 9.99 -19.74
C SER A 169 -8.56 10.91 -18.78
N VAL A 170 -9.22 11.98 -18.30
CA VAL A 170 -8.65 12.92 -17.33
C VAL A 170 -8.35 12.20 -16.01
N LYS A 171 -9.28 11.37 -15.55
CA LYS A 171 -9.10 10.53 -14.34
C LYS A 171 -7.86 9.64 -14.43
N LYS A 172 -7.67 8.94 -15.56
CA LYS A 172 -6.47 8.12 -15.81
C LYS A 172 -5.19 8.96 -15.86
N GLY A 173 -5.25 10.16 -16.45
CA GLY A 173 -4.15 11.12 -16.46
C GLY A 173 -3.76 11.55 -15.04
N LEU A 174 -4.74 11.84 -14.17
CA LEU A 174 -4.50 12.16 -12.77
C LEU A 174 -3.87 10.98 -12.01
N ALA A 175 -4.33 9.75 -12.23
CA ALA A 175 -3.72 8.57 -11.61
C ALA A 175 -2.25 8.40 -12.04
N ALA A 176 -1.95 8.58 -13.34
CA ALA A 176 -0.57 8.53 -13.84
C ALA A 176 0.29 9.64 -13.24
N LEU A 177 -0.25 10.86 -13.11
CA LEU A 177 0.44 11.98 -12.49
C LEU A 177 0.72 11.74 -11.01
N LEU A 178 -0.22 11.15 -10.26
CA LEU A 178 -0.02 10.80 -8.85
C LEU A 178 1.06 9.72 -8.68
N LEU A 179 1.08 8.71 -9.57
CA LEU A 179 2.14 7.70 -9.60
C LEU A 179 3.51 8.34 -9.87
N ALA A 180 3.61 9.19 -10.89
CA ALA A 180 4.84 9.91 -11.20
C ALA A 180 5.27 10.81 -10.03
N GLY A 181 4.32 11.52 -9.41
CA GLY A 181 4.56 12.36 -8.25
C GLY A 181 5.07 11.57 -7.04
N SER A 182 4.56 10.35 -6.82
CA SER A 182 5.07 9.45 -5.77
C SER A 182 6.52 9.04 -6.03
N ILE A 183 6.87 8.67 -7.26
CA ILE A 183 8.25 8.34 -7.64
C ILE A 183 9.17 9.54 -7.42
N VAL A 184 8.76 10.73 -7.86
CA VAL A 184 9.54 11.97 -7.66
C VAL A 184 9.68 12.30 -6.18
N ALA A 185 8.62 12.14 -5.38
CA ALA A 185 8.67 12.37 -3.94
C ALA A 185 9.63 11.39 -3.25
N THR A 186 9.57 10.10 -3.59
CA THR A 186 10.50 9.09 -3.08
C THR A 186 11.95 9.42 -3.47
N ALA A 187 12.21 9.76 -4.72
CA ALA A 187 13.53 10.19 -5.16
C ALA A 187 14.01 11.45 -4.43
N GLY A 188 13.10 12.41 -4.20
CA GLY A 188 13.37 13.64 -3.46
C GLY A 188 13.73 13.39 -1.99
N VAL A 189 13.13 12.38 -1.34
CA VAL A 189 13.52 11.96 0.01
C VAL A 189 15.01 11.59 0.02
N TYR A 190 15.41 10.64 -0.83
CA TYR A 190 16.81 10.17 -0.90
C TYR A 190 17.78 11.29 -1.31
N ALA A 191 17.37 12.19 -2.19
CA ALA A 191 18.21 13.33 -2.58
C ALA A 191 18.46 14.34 -1.44
N LEU A 192 17.57 14.41 -0.44
CA LEU A 192 17.65 15.35 0.68
C LEU A 192 18.29 14.76 1.94
N THR A 193 18.46 13.44 1.99
CA THR A 193 19.09 12.73 3.09
C THR A 193 20.47 12.27 2.65
N PRO A 194 21.53 13.07 2.87
CA PRO A 194 22.88 12.65 2.49
C PRO A 194 23.24 11.33 3.18
N ASP A 195 23.82 10.39 2.44
CA ASP A 195 24.38 9.16 2.97
C ASP A 195 25.51 9.52 3.95
N GLU A 196 25.18 9.72 5.23
CA GLU A 196 26.17 10.01 6.28
C GLU A 196 26.99 8.77 6.67
N ASN A 197 26.71 7.61 6.07
CA ASN A 197 27.35 6.36 6.46
C ASN A 197 27.89 5.56 5.26
N PRO A 198 29.08 5.92 4.74
CA PRO A 198 29.95 4.97 4.06
C PRO A 198 30.52 3.99 5.09
N GLN A 199 29.66 3.23 5.79
CA GLN A 199 30.11 2.01 6.44
C GLN A 199 30.34 1.01 5.31
N VAL A 200 31.54 1.11 4.75
CA VAL A 200 32.26 -0.01 4.16
C VAL A 200 31.95 -1.21 5.05
N ILE A 201 31.20 -2.17 4.51
CA ILE A 201 31.09 -3.49 5.11
C ILE A 201 32.51 -4.03 5.10
N GLU A 202 33.30 -3.74 6.14
CA GLU A 202 34.49 -4.51 6.43
C GLU A 202 33.97 -5.90 6.76
N THR A 203 33.89 -6.75 5.72
CA THR A 203 33.70 -8.18 5.91
C THR A 203 34.73 -8.60 6.95
N PRO A 204 34.31 -9.14 8.12
CA PRO A 204 35.25 -9.60 9.12
C PRO A 204 36.17 -10.61 8.43
N LYS A 205 37.47 -10.30 8.38
CA LYS A 205 38.47 -11.25 7.89
C LYS A 205 38.34 -12.50 8.76
N SER A 206 37.83 -13.58 8.18
CA SER A 206 37.83 -14.90 8.81
C SER A 206 39.28 -15.24 9.17
N LYS A 207 39.55 -15.43 10.47
CA LYS A 207 40.79 -16.05 10.94
C LYS A 207 40.72 -17.55 10.74
#